data_AF-A0A0Q0CVR2-F1
#
_entry.id   AF-A0A0Q0CVR2-F1
#
_cell.length_a   1.000
_cell.length_b   1.000
_cell.length_c   1.000
_cell.angle_alpha   90.00
_cell.angle_beta   90.00
_cell.angle_gamma   90.00
#
_symmetry.space_group_name_H-M   'P 1'
#
loop_
_entity.id
_entity.type
_entity.pdbx_description
1 polymer ?
#
loop_
_entity_poly.entity_id
_entity_poly.type
_entity_poly.pdbx_seq_one_letter_code
_entity_poly.pdbx_strand_id
1 'polypeptide(L)'
;MSQYIVLSLKHTKRRDKAITLWKGNNTGYCWTLEPAGVYTEIEVLDRLGYYNSGCSNIAVPAELVIDLCETVEYDTKEYGLCLPNRAGVWSKLLAAVIRPTQYEPKPEYRGARYTEKSLWNKRQRCEQVNKVIKIIGDHGRRFFFNESNQRYATLEVDQRGKVWLIDDYTGKRVFTHPTPWGGRWRGFSHGGTLKALVERFRDYICEGKKMPRNWLGPERFGDSNVWGYEEESMKAVRDMAGALPVFLAPVTEAA
;
A
#
# COMPACT_ATOMS: atom_id res chain seq x y z
N MET A 1 -25.54 33.21 3.76
CA MET A 1 -25.03 32.56 4.99
C MET A 1 -23.90 31.64 4.58
N SER A 2 -22.78 31.65 5.29
CA SER A 2 -21.63 30.80 4.98
C SER A 2 -21.98 29.33 5.17
N GLN A 3 -21.71 28.53 4.14
CA GLN A 3 -21.97 27.09 4.12
C GLN A 3 -20.66 26.32 4.06
N TYR A 4 -20.63 25.15 4.70
CA TYR A 4 -19.45 24.33 4.88
C TYR A 4 -19.72 22.88 4.50
N ILE A 5 -18.69 22.21 3.99
CA ILE A 5 -18.66 20.77 3.79
C ILE A 5 -17.58 20.18 4.70
N VAL A 6 -17.90 19.05 5.32
CA VAL A 6 -16.97 18.35 6.23
C VAL A 6 -16.25 17.25 5.46
N LEU A 7 -14.91 17.32 5.49
CA LEU A 7 -14.02 16.37 4.83
C LEU A 7 -13.48 15.37 5.85
N SER A 8 -13.44 14.10 5.49
CA SER A 8 -12.94 13.03 6.35
C SER A 8 -11.48 12.71 6.07
N LEU A 9 -10.60 13.06 7.01
CA LEU A 9 -9.18 12.66 6.99
C LEU A 9 -9.03 11.17 7.34
N LYS A 10 -9.89 10.68 8.25
CA LYS A 10 -9.85 9.29 8.71
C LYS A 10 -10.25 8.29 7.63
N HIS A 11 -11.21 8.64 6.78
CA HIS A 11 -11.71 7.76 5.74
C HIS A 11 -11.08 7.99 4.37
N THR A 12 -10.38 9.11 4.16
CA THR A 12 -9.54 9.30 2.96
C THR A 12 -8.18 8.63 3.16
N LYS A 13 -7.82 7.72 2.27
CA LYS A 13 -6.56 6.99 2.25
C LYS A 13 -5.68 7.41 1.09
N ARG A 14 -4.38 7.13 1.25
CA ARG A 14 -3.36 7.41 0.22
C ARG A 14 -3.71 6.91 -1.19
N ARG A 15 -4.41 5.79 -1.29
CA ARG A 15 -4.77 5.14 -2.57
C ARG A 15 -6.01 5.75 -3.21
N ASP A 16 -6.85 6.40 -2.42
CA ASP A 16 -8.15 6.87 -2.86
C ASP A 16 -7.93 8.04 -3.82
N LYS A 17 -8.65 8.04 -4.95
CA LYS A 17 -8.57 9.09 -5.97
C LYS A 17 -9.38 10.34 -5.59
N ALA A 18 -10.39 10.19 -4.74
CA ALA A 18 -11.25 11.26 -4.23
C ALA A 18 -11.16 11.38 -2.70
N ILE A 19 -11.35 12.60 -2.20
CA ILE A 19 -11.48 12.89 -0.77
C ILE A 19 -12.87 12.46 -0.30
N THR A 20 -12.93 11.77 0.83
CA THR A 20 -14.20 11.35 1.43
C THR A 20 -14.89 12.55 2.08
N LEU A 21 -16.14 12.80 1.71
CA LEU A 21 -17.01 13.86 2.22
C LEU A 21 -18.02 13.27 3.22
N TRP A 22 -18.51 14.08 4.15
CA TRP A 22 -19.62 13.71 5.00
C TRP A 22 -20.94 13.91 4.26
N LYS A 23 -21.88 12.98 4.43
CA LYS A 23 -23.28 13.16 4.00
C LYS A 23 -24.02 14.11 4.95
N GLY A 24 -25.16 14.62 4.52
CA GLY A 24 -26.05 15.45 5.36
C GLY A 24 -26.51 14.72 6.61
N ASN A 25 -26.88 15.48 7.65
CA ASN A 25 -27.44 14.98 8.90
C ASN A 25 -26.56 13.92 9.61
N ASN A 26 -25.24 13.95 9.43
CA ASN A 26 -24.30 12.99 10.04
C ASN A 26 -24.56 11.52 9.66
N THR A 27 -25.15 11.25 8.51
CA THR A 27 -25.63 9.91 8.10
C THR A 27 -24.56 9.00 7.48
N GLY A 28 -23.32 9.47 7.39
CA GLY A 28 -22.19 8.69 6.89
C GLY A 28 -21.34 9.47 5.90
N TYR A 29 -20.79 8.76 4.92
CA TYR A 29 -19.78 9.28 4.02
C TYR A 29 -20.17 9.09 2.55
N CYS A 30 -19.66 9.97 1.69
CA CYS A 30 -19.75 9.86 0.24
C CYS A 30 -18.43 10.29 -0.40
N TRP A 31 -18.27 10.00 -1.69
CA TRP A 31 -17.09 10.36 -2.47
C TRP A 31 -17.43 11.36 -3.59
N THR A 32 -18.71 11.52 -3.92
CA THR A 32 -19.23 12.51 -4.87
C THR A 32 -19.82 13.72 -4.16
N LEU A 33 -19.86 14.85 -4.88
CA LEU A 33 -20.36 16.12 -4.38
C LEU A 33 -21.88 16.12 -4.16
N GLU A 34 -22.65 15.50 -5.05
CA GLU A 34 -24.13 15.52 -5.01
C GLU A 34 -24.72 15.08 -3.65
N PRO A 35 -24.32 13.95 -3.04
CA PRO A 35 -24.81 13.54 -1.72
C PRO A 35 -24.08 14.19 -0.53
N ALA A 36 -23.16 15.14 -0.77
CA ALA A 36 -22.40 15.78 0.30
C ALA A 36 -23.30 16.64 1.18
N GLY A 37 -23.12 16.54 2.49
CA GLY A 37 -23.83 17.35 3.47
C GLY A 37 -23.30 18.77 3.49
N VAL A 38 -24.23 19.72 3.44
CA VAL A 38 -23.94 21.14 3.61
C VAL A 38 -24.37 21.55 5.01
N TYR A 39 -23.45 22.16 5.74
CA TYR A 39 -23.62 22.57 7.13
C TYR A 39 -23.48 24.08 7.24
N THR A 40 -24.30 24.70 8.07
CA THR A 40 -24.20 26.13 8.37
C THR A 40 -23.00 26.42 9.27
N GLU A 41 -22.52 27.66 9.24
CA GLU A 41 -21.45 28.11 10.14
C GLU A 41 -21.80 27.85 11.62
N ILE A 42 -23.03 28.14 12.02
CA ILE A 42 -23.50 28.00 13.41
C ILE A 42 -23.42 26.53 13.85
N GLU A 43 -23.92 25.61 13.03
CA GLU A 43 -23.87 24.16 13.33
C GLU A 43 -22.44 23.65 13.47
N VAL A 44 -21.53 24.12 12.63
CA VAL A 44 -20.12 23.72 12.69
C VAL A 44 -19.46 24.27 13.94
N LEU A 45 -19.71 25.53 14.28
CA LEU A 45 -19.09 26.19 15.44
C LEU A 45 -19.61 25.63 16.78
N ASP A 46 -20.90 25.32 16.88
CA ASP A 46 -21.51 24.73 18.09
C ASP A 46 -20.85 23.39 18.47
N ARG A 47 -20.37 22.65 17.46
CA ARG A 47 -19.70 21.36 17.63
C ARG A 47 -18.36 21.31 16.92
N LEU A 48 -17.52 22.35 17.13
CA LEU A 48 -16.28 22.53 16.37
C LEU A 48 -15.34 21.31 16.44
N GLY A 49 -15.14 20.71 17.61
CA GLY A 49 -14.29 19.53 17.75
C GLY A 49 -14.82 18.29 17.01
N TYR A 50 -16.14 18.22 16.76
CA TYR A 50 -16.76 17.10 16.05
C TYR A 50 -16.63 17.24 14.54
N TYR A 51 -16.79 18.44 14.00
CA TYR A 51 -16.71 18.71 12.55
C TYR A 51 -15.31 19.11 12.07
N ASN A 52 -14.48 19.64 12.96
CA ASN A 52 -13.17 20.23 12.67
C ASN A 52 -12.09 19.81 13.68
N SER A 53 -12.02 18.51 14.00
CA SER A 53 -11.01 17.97 14.93
C SER A 53 -9.58 18.12 14.42
N GLY A 54 -9.38 18.10 13.10
CA GLY A 54 -8.09 18.06 12.42
C GLY A 54 -7.41 16.69 12.41
N CYS A 55 -7.67 15.79 13.35
CA CYS A 55 -7.17 14.40 13.27
C CYS A 55 -8.11 13.46 12.51
N SER A 56 -9.42 13.74 12.54
CA SER A 56 -10.44 12.91 11.86
C SER A 56 -11.10 13.62 10.70
N ASN A 57 -11.29 14.93 10.80
CA ASN A 57 -12.08 15.72 9.87
C ASN A 57 -11.76 17.22 9.96
N ILE A 58 -12.07 17.93 8.87
CA ILE A 58 -11.97 19.38 8.77
C ILE A 58 -13.23 19.94 8.10
N ALA A 59 -13.66 21.13 8.52
CA ALA A 59 -14.76 21.85 7.90
C ALA A 59 -14.22 23.01 7.05
N VAL A 60 -14.63 23.04 5.77
CA VAL A 60 -14.15 24.00 4.77
C VAL A 60 -15.33 24.63 4.02
N PRO A 61 -15.20 25.86 3.48
CA PRO A 61 -16.27 26.51 2.73
C PRO A 61 -16.77 25.64 1.57
N ALA A 62 -18.08 25.52 1.44
CA ALA A 62 -18.73 24.70 0.41
C ALA A 62 -18.38 25.19 -1.01
N GLU A 63 -18.32 26.51 -1.22
CA GLU A 63 -17.95 27.12 -2.50
C GLU A 63 -16.57 26.67 -2.97
N LEU A 64 -15.57 26.69 -2.08
CA LEU A 64 -14.22 26.22 -2.40
C LEU A 64 -14.21 24.73 -2.76
N VAL A 65 -15.02 23.90 -2.10
CA VAL A 65 -15.12 22.48 -2.42
C VAL A 65 -15.71 22.30 -3.82
N ILE A 66 -16.78 23.04 -4.15
CA ILE A 66 -17.42 23.01 -5.47
C ILE A 66 -16.42 23.41 -6.56
N ASP A 67 -15.66 24.50 -6.35
CA ASP A 67 -14.66 25.01 -7.31
C ASP A 67 -13.50 24.05 -7.57
N LEU A 68 -13.17 23.22 -6.58
CA LEU A 68 -12.07 22.26 -6.67
C LEU A 68 -12.51 20.88 -7.15
N CYS A 69 -13.82 20.64 -7.27
CA CYS A 69 -14.34 19.37 -7.75
C CYS A 69 -14.04 19.18 -9.24
N GLU A 70 -13.64 17.96 -9.61
CA GLU A 70 -13.44 17.55 -10.99
C GLU A 70 -14.07 16.17 -11.19
N THR A 71 -14.33 15.80 -12.45
CA THR A 71 -14.80 14.44 -12.75
C THR A 71 -13.65 13.46 -12.52
N VAL A 72 -13.79 12.61 -11.51
CA VAL A 72 -12.79 11.62 -11.11
C VAL A 72 -13.37 10.21 -11.31
N GLU A 73 -12.56 9.33 -11.87
CA GLU A 73 -12.86 7.89 -11.94
C GLU A 73 -12.67 7.26 -10.55
N TYR A 74 -13.70 6.60 -10.02
CA TYR A 74 -13.64 5.75 -8.84
C TYR A 74 -13.01 4.39 -9.19
N ASP A 75 -12.56 3.64 -8.19
CA ASP A 75 -11.86 2.36 -8.41
C ASP A 75 -12.68 1.31 -9.18
N THR A 76 -14.01 1.48 -9.29
CA THR A 76 -14.95 0.60 -10.02
C THR A 76 -15.22 1.02 -11.48
N LYS A 77 -14.47 1.98 -12.04
CA LYS A 77 -14.75 2.65 -13.34
C LYS A 77 -16.01 3.52 -13.37
N GLU A 78 -16.60 3.77 -12.21
CA GLU A 78 -17.64 4.79 -12.06
C GLU A 78 -17.01 6.18 -12.09
N TYR A 79 -17.69 7.16 -12.69
CA TYR A 79 -17.23 8.54 -12.73
C TYR A 79 -18.18 9.41 -11.94
N GLY A 80 -17.64 10.36 -11.19
CA GLY A 80 -18.44 11.32 -10.44
C GLY A 80 -17.74 12.66 -10.30
N LEU A 81 -18.52 13.71 -10.06
CA LEU A 81 -17.98 15.01 -9.68
C LEU A 81 -17.51 14.94 -8.23
N CYS A 82 -16.19 14.97 -8.03
CA CYS A 82 -15.56 14.66 -6.76
C CYS A 82 -14.45 15.64 -6.43
N LEU A 83 -14.09 15.72 -5.15
CA LEU A 83 -12.94 16.48 -4.69
C LEU A 83 -11.67 15.60 -4.82
N PRO A 84 -10.72 15.90 -5.73
CA PRO A 84 -9.59 15.02 -6.03
C PRO A 84 -8.56 14.95 -4.87
N ASN A 85 -8.10 13.74 -4.55
CA ASN A 85 -7.19 13.49 -3.44
C ASN A 85 -5.70 13.72 -3.83
N ARG A 86 -5.29 14.97 -3.92
CA ARG A 86 -3.91 15.37 -4.30
C ARG A 86 -3.37 16.52 -3.45
N ALA A 87 -2.04 16.63 -3.38
CA ALA A 87 -1.32 17.59 -2.55
C ALA A 87 -1.83 19.04 -2.70
N GLY A 88 -1.96 19.53 -3.94
CA GLY A 88 -2.37 20.92 -4.21
C GLY A 88 -3.81 21.23 -3.77
N VAL A 89 -4.69 20.23 -3.76
CA VAL A 89 -6.08 20.38 -3.32
C VAL A 89 -6.12 20.46 -1.79
N TRP A 90 -5.45 19.51 -1.11
CA TRP A 90 -5.31 19.56 0.35
C TRP A 90 -4.68 20.87 0.84
N SER A 91 -3.68 21.40 0.14
CA SER A 91 -3.06 22.68 0.50
C SER A 91 -4.07 23.84 0.52
N LYS A 92 -4.96 23.92 -0.49
CA LYS A 92 -6.00 24.96 -0.55
C LYS A 92 -7.06 24.77 0.54
N LEU A 93 -7.49 23.53 0.75
CA LEU A 93 -8.50 23.19 1.76
C LEU A 93 -8.02 23.48 3.18
N LEU A 94 -6.77 23.11 3.50
CA LEU A 94 -6.18 23.35 4.81
C LEU A 94 -6.00 24.85 5.13
N ALA A 95 -5.73 25.67 4.11
CA ALA A 95 -5.66 27.12 4.27
C ALA A 95 -7.03 27.77 4.51
N ALA A 96 -8.12 27.11 4.11
CA ALA A 96 -9.48 27.62 4.18
C ALA A 96 -10.32 27.03 5.33
N VAL A 97 -9.70 26.27 6.25
CA VAL A 97 -10.42 25.66 7.36
C VAL A 97 -11.07 26.74 8.22
N ILE A 98 -12.33 26.51 8.61
CA ILE A 98 -13.17 27.48 9.34
C ILE A 98 -12.48 28.10 10.57
N ARG A 99 -11.72 27.31 11.33
CA ARG A 99 -10.97 27.68 12.54
C ARG A 99 -9.76 26.77 12.72
N PRO A 100 -8.76 27.18 13.54
CA PRO A 100 -7.71 26.27 13.98
C PRO A 100 -8.28 24.96 14.54
N THR A 101 -7.66 23.86 14.17
CA THR A 101 -8.08 22.52 14.58
C THR A 101 -7.45 22.16 15.92
N GLN A 102 -8.07 21.24 16.66
CA GLN A 102 -7.53 20.75 17.93
C GLN A 102 -6.23 19.94 17.72
N TYR A 103 -6.15 19.20 16.61
CA TYR A 103 -5.00 18.38 16.25
C TYR A 103 -4.52 18.71 14.85
N GLU A 104 -3.20 18.70 14.64
CA GLU A 104 -2.60 18.96 13.33
C GLU A 104 -3.14 18.02 12.24
N PRO A 105 -3.76 18.55 11.16
CA PRO A 105 -4.23 17.75 10.05
C PRO A 105 -3.11 17.09 9.26
N LYS A 106 -3.21 15.76 9.09
CA LYS A 106 -2.25 14.95 8.34
C LYS A 106 -2.96 14.14 7.25
N PRO A 107 -3.48 14.80 6.19
CA PRO A 107 -4.20 14.12 5.13
C PRO A 107 -3.32 13.08 4.42
N GLU A 108 -3.93 11.96 4.07
CA GLU A 108 -3.30 10.94 3.23
C GLU A 108 -3.68 11.13 1.76
N TYR A 109 -2.66 11.30 0.91
CA TYR A 109 -2.80 11.36 -0.55
C TYR A 109 -1.60 10.72 -1.23
N ARG A 110 -1.71 10.45 -2.53
CA ARG A 110 -0.58 9.92 -3.32
C ARG A 110 0.60 10.88 -3.27
N GLY A 111 1.68 10.50 -2.59
CA GLY A 111 2.88 11.32 -2.40
C GLY A 111 3.14 11.78 -0.97
N ALA A 112 2.12 11.77 -0.09
CA ALA A 112 2.29 12.04 1.34
C ALA A 112 3.35 11.11 2.01
N ARG A 113 3.89 11.48 3.16
CA ARG A 113 4.77 10.58 3.93
C ARG A 113 3.96 9.44 4.55
N TYR A 114 4.57 8.27 4.69
CA TYR A 114 3.96 7.19 5.47
C TYR A 114 4.04 7.52 6.96
N THR A 115 3.04 7.09 7.73
CA THR A 115 3.10 7.14 9.19
C THR A 115 4.09 6.10 9.72
N GLU A 116 4.65 6.33 10.91
CA GLU A 116 5.52 5.35 11.59
C GLU A 116 4.85 3.99 11.74
N LYS A 117 3.58 3.96 12.13
CA LYS A 117 2.79 2.72 12.19
C LYS A 117 2.72 2.00 10.84
N SER A 118 2.54 2.73 9.75
CA SER A 118 2.52 2.15 8.40
C SER A 118 3.89 1.60 8.00
N LEU A 119 4.97 2.33 8.29
CA LEU A 119 6.35 1.90 8.03
C LEU A 119 6.71 0.67 8.86
N TRP A 120 6.34 0.64 10.14
CA TRP A 120 6.54 -0.49 11.04
C TRP A 120 5.87 -1.75 10.49
N ASN A 121 4.60 -1.66 10.09
CA ASN A 121 3.88 -2.79 9.46
C ASN A 121 4.58 -3.30 8.20
N LYS A 122 5.12 -2.40 7.35
CA LYS A 122 5.88 -2.79 6.16
C LYS A 122 7.18 -3.49 6.52
N ARG A 123 7.92 -3.00 7.51
CA ARG A 123 9.17 -3.61 8.00
C ARG A 123 8.92 -5.01 8.55
N GLN A 124 7.85 -5.20 9.33
CA GLN A 124 7.46 -6.52 9.83
C GLN A 124 7.16 -7.52 8.70
N ARG A 125 6.43 -7.09 7.65
CA ARG A 125 6.22 -7.93 6.47
C ARG A 125 7.52 -8.20 5.70
N CYS A 126 8.44 -7.23 5.68
CA CYS A 126 9.76 -7.40 5.06
C CYS A 126 10.60 -8.46 5.77
N GLU A 127 10.59 -8.47 7.11
CA GLU A 127 11.26 -9.51 7.90
C GLU A 127 10.68 -10.90 7.61
N GLN A 128 9.36 -11.02 7.50
CA GLN A 128 8.70 -12.28 7.13
C GLN A 128 9.14 -12.78 5.75
N VAL A 129 9.26 -11.87 4.78
CA VAL A 129 9.79 -12.23 3.46
C VAL A 129 11.26 -12.62 3.53
N ASN A 130 12.09 -11.91 4.29
CA ASN A 130 13.51 -12.26 4.41
C ASN A 130 13.71 -13.66 5.00
N LYS A 131 12.81 -14.13 5.88
CA LYS A 131 12.76 -15.54 6.32
C LYS A 131 12.47 -16.49 5.15
N VAL A 132 11.50 -16.16 4.29
CA VAL A 132 11.23 -16.95 3.06
C VAL A 132 12.46 -17.02 2.16
N ILE A 133 13.10 -15.87 1.90
CA ILE A 133 14.29 -15.80 1.04
C ILE A 133 15.41 -16.67 1.61
N LYS A 134 15.64 -16.61 2.93
CA LYS A 134 16.62 -17.46 3.59
C LYS A 134 16.30 -18.96 3.43
N ILE A 135 15.05 -19.38 3.64
CA ILE A 135 14.64 -20.78 3.43
C ILE A 135 14.94 -21.22 1.99
N ILE A 136 14.60 -20.40 1.00
CA ILE A 136 14.89 -20.71 -0.41
C ILE A 136 16.40 -20.83 -0.68
N GLY A 137 17.22 -19.98 -0.05
CA GLY A 137 18.68 -19.99 -0.14
C GLY A 137 19.37 -21.12 0.62
N ASP A 138 18.68 -21.73 1.58
CA ASP A 138 19.18 -22.86 2.35
C ASP A 138 18.94 -24.22 1.67
N HIS A 139 18.15 -24.27 0.59
CA HIS A 139 17.68 -25.53 -0.02
C HIS A 139 17.91 -25.58 -1.53
N GLY A 140 17.93 -26.81 -2.07
CA GLY A 140 18.05 -27.08 -3.50
C GLY A 140 19.23 -26.35 -4.13
N ARG A 141 18.96 -25.57 -5.18
CA ARG A 141 19.98 -24.79 -5.90
C ARG A 141 20.43 -23.52 -5.16
N ARG A 142 19.97 -23.32 -3.92
CA ARG A 142 20.35 -22.22 -3.02
C ARG A 142 20.11 -20.84 -3.66
N PHE A 143 18.97 -20.67 -4.34
CA PHE A 143 18.61 -19.37 -4.90
C PHE A 143 18.56 -18.29 -3.83
N PHE A 144 19.00 -17.08 -4.18
CA PHE A 144 19.21 -15.96 -3.27
C PHE A 144 20.30 -16.19 -2.21
N PHE A 145 21.15 -17.20 -2.34
CA PHE A 145 22.38 -17.32 -1.56
C PHE A 145 23.59 -17.39 -2.49
N ASN A 146 24.59 -16.58 -2.18
CA ASN A 146 25.87 -16.62 -2.85
C ASN A 146 26.96 -17.18 -1.94
N GLU A 147 27.56 -18.28 -2.36
CA GLU A 147 28.59 -18.99 -1.59
C GLU A 147 29.92 -18.25 -1.52
N SER A 148 30.37 -17.63 -2.61
CA SER A 148 31.62 -16.87 -2.62
C SER A 148 31.60 -15.70 -1.63
N ASN A 149 30.45 -15.04 -1.50
CA ASN A 149 30.27 -13.89 -0.62
C ASN A 149 29.67 -14.25 0.75
N GLN A 150 29.29 -15.52 0.97
CA GLN A 150 28.54 -15.99 2.14
C GLN A 150 27.35 -15.08 2.49
N ARG A 151 26.56 -14.74 1.46
CA ARG A 151 25.51 -13.70 1.56
C ARG A 151 24.18 -14.20 1.03
N TYR A 152 23.11 -13.88 1.76
CA TYR A 152 21.74 -13.99 1.25
C TYR A 152 21.28 -12.67 0.63
N ALA A 153 20.43 -12.77 -0.38
CA ALA A 153 19.71 -11.60 -0.85
C ALA A 153 18.73 -11.19 0.24
N THR A 154 18.50 -9.89 0.39
CA THR A 154 17.59 -9.37 1.42
C THR A 154 16.74 -8.26 0.86
N LEU A 155 15.49 -8.18 1.29
CA LEU A 155 14.67 -7.00 1.09
C LEU A 155 14.80 -6.04 2.27
N GLU A 156 14.66 -4.76 1.97
CA GLU A 156 14.57 -3.69 2.96
C GLU A 156 13.49 -2.68 2.60
N VAL A 157 12.98 -1.97 3.61
CA VAL A 157 12.01 -0.88 3.46
C VAL A 157 12.67 0.42 3.87
N ASP A 158 12.79 1.36 2.92
CA ASP A 158 13.38 2.67 3.21
C ASP A 158 12.43 3.59 3.98
N GLN A 159 12.93 4.78 4.38
CA GLN A 159 12.15 5.79 5.11
C GLN A 159 10.92 6.30 4.33
N ARG A 160 10.91 6.13 3.00
CA ARG A 160 9.78 6.49 2.13
C ARG A 160 8.82 5.32 1.92
N GLY A 161 9.03 4.19 2.61
CA GLY A 161 8.22 2.99 2.51
C GLY A 161 8.36 2.27 1.16
N LYS A 162 9.47 2.50 0.43
CA LYS A 162 9.83 1.79 -0.80
C LYS A 162 10.67 0.57 -0.48
N VAL A 163 10.50 -0.45 -1.31
CA VAL A 163 11.10 -1.77 -1.11
C VAL A 163 12.29 -1.90 -2.05
N TRP A 164 13.43 -2.30 -1.50
CA TRP A 164 14.68 -2.49 -2.21
C TRP A 164 15.17 -3.90 -1.98
N LEU A 165 15.79 -4.48 -3.00
CA LEU A 165 16.51 -5.75 -2.88
C LEU A 165 18.00 -5.47 -2.79
N ILE A 166 18.68 -6.08 -1.84
CA ILE A 166 20.12 -6.23 -1.82
C ILE A 166 20.43 -7.58 -2.43
N ASP A 167 21.07 -7.56 -3.60
CA ASP A 167 21.40 -8.76 -4.37
C ASP A 167 22.53 -9.56 -3.70
N ASP A 168 22.39 -10.89 -3.63
CA ASP A 168 23.35 -11.79 -2.98
C ASP A 168 24.71 -11.83 -3.69
N TYR A 169 24.70 -11.85 -5.02
CA TYR A 169 25.93 -11.94 -5.80
C TYR A 169 26.62 -10.58 -5.93
N THR A 170 25.91 -9.56 -6.40
CA THR A 170 26.52 -8.26 -6.70
C THR A 170 26.56 -7.31 -5.51
N GLY A 171 25.77 -7.56 -4.46
CA GLY A 171 25.59 -6.63 -3.34
C GLY A 171 24.86 -5.33 -3.69
N LYS A 172 24.38 -5.19 -4.93
CA LYS A 172 23.76 -3.94 -5.38
C LYS A 172 22.37 -3.79 -4.79
N ARG A 173 22.02 -2.54 -4.48
CA ARG A 173 20.70 -2.13 -4.02
C ARG A 173 19.79 -1.87 -5.23
N VAL A 174 18.88 -2.79 -5.48
CA VAL A 174 17.99 -2.82 -6.64
C VAL A 174 16.62 -2.27 -6.28
N PHE A 175 16.14 -1.30 -7.07
CA PHE A 175 14.81 -0.71 -6.89
C PHE A 175 13.73 -1.63 -7.47
N THR A 176 12.82 -2.11 -6.62
CA THR A 176 11.84 -3.13 -7.03
C THR A 176 10.54 -2.57 -7.61
N HIS A 177 10.28 -1.26 -7.54
CA HIS A 177 9.00 -0.68 -7.97
C HIS A 177 8.99 -0.41 -9.48
N PRO A 178 7.81 -0.40 -10.13
CA PRO A 178 7.70 -0.04 -11.54
C PRO A 178 8.32 1.34 -11.83
N THR A 179 9.09 1.43 -12.91
CA THR A 179 9.71 2.67 -13.38
C THR A 179 9.28 2.97 -14.82
N PRO A 180 9.17 4.25 -15.22
CA PRO A 180 8.82 4.62 -16.59
C PRO A 180 9.76 4.05 -17.65
N TRP A 181 11.01 3.75 -17.29
CA TRP A 181 12.04 3.21 -18.21
C TRP A 181 12.11 1.67 -18.23
N GLY A 182 11.01 0.98 -17.93
CA GLY A 182 10.87 -0.45 -18.22
C GLY A 182 11.51 -1.40 -17.20
N GLY A 183 11.69 -1.00 -15.95
CA GLY A 183 11.97 -1.94 -14.85
C GLY A 183 13.23 -2.79 -15.01
N ARG A 184 14.28 -2.27 -15.64
CA ARG A 184 15.60 -2.91 -15.69
C ARG A 184 16.20 -2.92 -14.29
N TRP A 185 16.19 -4.07 -13.63
CA TRP A 185 16.78 -4.26 -12.30
C TRP A 185 18.30 -4.37 -12.45
N ARG A 186 18.96 -3.21 -12.62
CA ARG A 186 20.42 -3.14 -12.76
C ARG A 186 21.08 -3.68 -11.50
N GLY A 187 21.86 -4.75 -11.64
CA GLY A 187 22.51 -5.42 -10.51
C GLY A 187 21.74 -6.60 -9.93
N PHE A 188 20.60 -6.98 -10.50
CA PHE A 188 19.95 -8.24 -10.15
C PHE A 188 20.60 -9.41 -10.87
N SER A 189 21.04 -10.43 -10.14
CA SER A 189 21.80 -11.58 -10.68
C SER A 189 20.95 -12.77 -11.10
N HIS A 190 19.64 -12.76 -10.82
CA HIS A 190 18.76 -13.92 -11.04
C HIS A 190 17.88 -13.79 -12.29
N GLY A 191 17.27 -14.92 -12.70
CA GLY A 191 16.36 -14.99 -13.84
C GLY A 191 14.98 -14.37 -13.61
N GLY A 192 14.19 -14.28 -14.69
CA GLY A 192 12.87 -13.63 -14.69
C GLY A 192 11.86 -14.21 -13.70
N THR A 193 11.88 -15.53 -13.48
CA THR A 193 11.00 -16.19 -12.49
C THR A 193 11.25 -15.69 -11.08
N LEU A 194 12.52 -15.55 -10.68
CA LEU A 194 12.88 -15.04 -9.35
C LEU A 194 12.64 -13.54 -9.26
N LYS A 195 12.83 -12.79 -10.35
CA LYS A 195 12.39 -11.38 -10.40
C LYS A 195 10.90 -11.24 -10.09
N ALA A 196 10.05 -12.03 -10.75
CA ALA A 196 8.61 -12.01 -10.54
C ALA A 196 8.24 -12.39 -9.10
N LEU A 197 8.95 -13.35 -8.49
CA LEU A 197 8.77 -13.68 -7.07
C LEU A 197 9.09 -12.48 -6.16
N VAL A 198 10.20 -11.78 -6.40
CA VAL A 198 10.56 -10.57 -5.62
C VAL A 198 9.55 -9.44 -5.82
N GLU A 199 8.97 -9.30 -7.02
CA GLU A 199 7.87 -8.34 -7.26
C GLU A 199 6.62 -8.69 -6.43
N ARG A 200 6.26 -9.98 -6.30
CA ARG A 200 5.17 -10.42 -5.43
C ARG A 200 5.49 -10.20 -3.94
N PHE A 201 6.72 -10.42 -3.53
CA PHE A 201 7.17 -10.07 -2.18
C PHE A 201 7.06 -8.57 -1.91
N ARG A 202 7.45 -7.72 -2.85
CA ARG A 202 7.24 -6.27 -2.77
C ARG A 202 5.77 -5.94 -2.57
N ASP A 203 4.86 -6.57 -3.32
CA ASP A 203 3.42 -6.31 -3.23
C ASP A 203 2.87 -6.74 -1.85
N TYR A 204 3.29 -7.90 -1.35
CA TYR A 204 3.00 -8.33 0.02
C TYR A 204 3.51 -7.30 1.05
N ILE A 205 4.75 -6.86 0.94
CA ILE A 205 5.33 -5.86 1.85
C ILE A 205 4.55 -4.54 1.76
N CYS A 206 4.17 -4.08 0.58
CA CYS A 206 3.46 -2.81 0.39
C CYS A 206 2.01 -2.87 0.87
N GLU A 207 1.29 -3.94 0.54
CA GLU A 207 -0.18 -3.99 0.59
C GLU A 207 -0.72 -5.06 1.55
N GLY A 208 0.12 -5.99 1.99
CA GLY A 208 -0.30 -7.14 2.80
C GLY A 208 -0.99 -8.24 1.98
N LYS A 209 -0.97 -8.16 0.65
CA LYS A 209 -1.58 -9.14 -0.25
C LYS A 209 -0.81 -10.47 -0.19
N LYS A 210 -1.36 -11.43 0.55
CA LYS A 210 -0.80 -12.79 0.64
C LYS A 210 -0.77 -13.46 -0.73
N MET A 211 0.21 -14.32 -0.94
CA MET A 211 0.38 -15.04 -2.20
C MET A 211 0.01 -16.52 -2.08
N PRO A 212 -0.51 -17.15 -3.15
CA PRO A 212 -0.74 -18.59 -3.14
C PRO A 212 0.57 -19.37 -3.05
N ARG A 213 0.51 -20.57 -2.46
CA ARG A 213 1.69 -21.43 -2.23
C ARG A 213 2.33 -21.96 -3.52
N ASN A 214 1.59 -22.05 -4.63
CA ASN A 214 2.11 -22.48 -5.92
C ASN A 214 3.16 -21.52 -6.53
N TRP A 215 3.39 -20.35 -5.92
CA TRP A 215 4.52 -19.48 -6.24
C TRP A 215 5.86 -20.00 -5.69
N LEU A 216 5.86 -20.94 -4.75
CA LEU A 216 7.05 -21.64 -4.26
C LEU A 216 7.40 -22.78 -5.21
N GLY A 217 8.26 -22.49 -6.17
CA GLY A 217 8.62 -23.41 -7.25
C GLY A 217 7.40 -23.82 -8.06
N PRO A 218 6.90 -22.94 -8.96
CA PRO A 218 5.77 -23.25 -9.83
C PRO A 218 5.97 -24.58 -10.57
N GLU A 219 4.88 -25.31 -10.78
CA GLU A 219 4.92 -26.58 -11.48
C GLU A 219 5.29 -26.41 -12.95
N ARG A 220 6.02 -27.40 -13.46
CA ARG A 220 6.40 -27.57 -14.86
C ARG A 220 5.84 -28.92 -15.33
N PHE A 221 5.71 -29.09 -16.64
CA PHE A 221 5.26 -30.36 -17.23
C PHE A 221 6.05 -31.56 -16.69
N GLY A 222 5.34 -32.66 -16.39
CA GLY A 222 5.90 -33.93 -15.94
C GLY A 222 6.41 -33.91 -14.49
N ASP A 223 5.61 -33.37 -13.56
CA ASP A 223 5.85 -33.38 -12.11
C ASP A 223 7.16 -32.72 -11.62
N SER A 224 7.81 -31.93 -12.49
CA SER A 224 8.99 -31.14 -12.15
C SER A 224 8.60 -29.71 -11.72
N ASN A 225 9.52 -28.98 -11.09
CA ASN A 225 9.31 -27.56 -10.76
C ASN A 225 10.18 -26.67 -11.66
N VAL A 226 9.69 -25.46 -11.94
CA VAL A 226 10.38 -24.46 -12.76
C VAL A 226 11.75 -24.06 -12.21
N TRP A 227 11.97 -24.21 -10.90
CA TRP A 227 13.23 -23.89 -10.24
C TRP A 227 14.30 -24.97 -10.44
N GLY A 228 13.90 -26.18 -10.82
CA GLY A 228 14.77 -27.34 -10.98
C GLY A 228 15.33 -27.84 -9.65
N TYR A 229 14.60 -27.64 -8.55
CA TYR A 229 14.93 -28.23 -7.26
C TYR A 229 14.56 -29.70 -7.28
N GLU A 230 15.33 -30.54 -6.60
CA GLU A 230 14.95 -31.91 -6.29
C GLU A 230 13.70 -31.94 -5.40
N GLU A 231 12.96 -33.05 -5.45
CA GLU A 231 11.66 -33.18 -4.80
C GLU A 231 11.70 -32.92 -3.30
N GLU A 232 12.71 -33.47 -2.60
CA GLU A 232 12.89 -33.29 -1.15
C GLU A 232 13.13 -31.83 -0.76
N SER A 233 14.04 -31.15 -1.47
CA SER A 233 14.30 -29.71 -1.25
C SER A 233 13.09 -28.85 -1.58
N MET A 234 12.37 -29.17 -2.67
CA MET A 234 11.17 -28.42 -3.04
C MET A 234 10.06 -28.61 -1.99
N LYS A 235 9.89 -29.83 -1.49
CA LYS A 235 8.96 -30.14 -0.41
C LYS A 235 9.32 -29.36 0.86
N ALA A 236 10.58 -29.40 1.29
CA ALA A 236 11.06 -28.66 2.45
C ALA A 236 10.79 -27.15 2.34
N VAL A 237 11.07 -26.55 1.17
CA VAL A 237 10.76 -25.13 0.91
C VAL A 237 9.25 -24.86 0.99
N ARG A 238 8.41 -25.70 0.37
CA ARG A 238 6.95 -25.54 0.40
C ARG A 238 6.38 -25.65 1.81
N ASP A 239 6.89 -26.57 2.61
CA ASP A 239 6.46 -26.79 4.00
C ASP A 239 6.91 -25.64 4.90
N MET A 240 8.20 -25.29 4.88
CA MET A 240 8.78 -24.27 5.76
C MET A 240 8.35 -22.86 5.35
N ALA A 241 8.55 -22.49 4.08
CA ALA A 241 8.21 -21.14 3.62
C ALA A 241 6.71 -20.95 3.48
N GLY A 242 5.97 -21.98 3.02
CA GLY A 242 4.51 -21.92 2.86
C GLY A 242 3.74 -21.82 4.17
N ALA A 243 4.36 -22.13 5.30
CA ALA A 243 3.81 -21.89 6.64
C ALA A 243 3.92 -20.43 7.09
N LEU A 244 4.73 -19.60 6.43
CA LEU A 244 4.91 -18.20 6.82
C LEU A 244 3.71 -17.32 6.43
N PRO A 245 3.45 -16.20 7.15
CA PRO A 245 2.31 -15.31 6.91
C PRO A 245 2.25 -14.66 5.52
N VAL A 246 3.33 -14.77 4.75
CA VAL A 246 3.46 -14.32 3.35
C VAL A 246 2.50 -15.09 2.44
N PHE A 247 2.26 -16.37 2.74
CA PHE A 247 1.45 -17.25 1.93
C PHE A 247 0.03 -17.42 2.46
N LEU A 248 -0.89 -17.75 1.57
CA LEU A 248 -2.23 -18.20 1.94
C LEU A 248 -2.15 -19.54 2.68
N ALA A 249 -3.00 -19.70 3.69
CA ALA A 249 -3.21 -20.98 4.34
C ALA A 249 -3.75 -21.99 3.31
N PRO A 250 -3.49 -23.30 3.47
CA PRO A 250 -4.09 -24.29 2.60
C PRO A 250 -5.60 -24.20 2.76
N VAL A 251 -6.33 -24.28 1.65
CA VAL A 251 -7.78 -24.45 1.71
C VAL A 251 -7.99 -25.84 2.30
N THR A 252 -8.37 -25.91 3.56
CA THR A 252 -8.96 -27.14 4.10
C THR A 252 -10.26 -27.34 3.36
N GLU A 253 -10.28 -28.27 2.40
CA GLU A 253 -11.53 -28.80 1.87
C GLU A 253 -12.30 -29.35 3.08
N ALA A 254 -13.47 -28.77 3.34
CA ALA A 254 -14.40 -29.34 4.29
C ALA A 254 -14.83 -30.71 3.74
N ALA A 255 -14.58 -31.74 4.52
CA ALA A 255 -14.98 -33.12 4.22
C ALA A 255 -16.50 -33.25 4.04
#